data_AF-A0A969TYI1-F1
#
_entry.id   AF-A0A969TYI1-F1
#
_cell.length_a   1.000
_cell.length_b   1.000
_cell.length_c   1.000
_cell.angle_alpha   90.00
_cell.angle_beta   90.00
_cell.angle_gamma   90.00
#
_symmetry.space_group_name_H-M   'P 1'
#
loop_
_entity.id
_entity.type
_entity.pdbx_description
1 polymer ?
#
loop_
_entity_poly.entity_id
_entity_poly.type
_entity_poly.pdbx_seq_one_letter_code
_entity_poly.pdbx_strand_id
1 'polypeptide(L)'
;MFHHSRRRLAYWFTISMGGILALFALTLYYIQLREKIRVVDQALYMQSKYVTSKTKYQFQQEKWQIEIRDISLQGMKALPLGMEVELAYIRWYDRQGNLLELIGKNTTNQFQPRAQYKTLDPDRYCRESKYQELVRQLTLPVYYNQVAIGYLQVANSLCSIQKDLAKTQLFLALGVPLTLGLTGLVGWFLGGVAMKPSQEAYEQLQRFTADASHELRAPISAILSNAQVGLLSPANDPNQPRQRLENIVTITKSTSSLISNLLFLARHEGRLNPDDLEAIDLHIFLQSLRDKFKILATEKNLNLTTDFATSAIIIQGDRELLQQALKNLITPIPL
;
A
#
# COMPACT_ATOMS: atom_id res chain seq x y z
N MET A 1 10.25 12.42 -18.85
CA MET A 1 10.24 10.95 -18.69
C MET A 1 9.72 10.50 -17.31
N PHE A 2 10.20 11.10 -16.20
CA PHE A 2 9.86 10.70 -14.82
C PHE A 2 8.39 10.90 -14.40
N HIS A 3 7.73 11.98 -14.83
CA HIS A 3 6.30 12.19 -14.54
C HIS A 3 5.39 11.11 -15.12
N HIS A 4 5.71 10.57 -16.30
CA HIS A 4 4.93 9.49 -16.93
C HIS A 4 5.14 8.15 -16.22
N SER A 5 6.36 7.86 -15.75
CA SER A 5 6.67 6.65 -14.98
C SER A 5 5.92 6.63 -13.64
N ARG A 6 5.96 7.75 -12.90
CA ARG A 6 5.26 7.91 -11.61
C ARG A 6 3.75 7.72 -11.74
N ARG A 7 3.14 8.26 -12.80
CA ARG A 7 1.70 8.11 -13.06
C ARG A 7 1.33 6.65 -13.34
N ARG A 8 2.06 5.96 -14.23
CA ARG A 8 1.77 4.54 -14.54
C ARG A 8 1.90 3.65 -13.32
N LEU A 9 2.95 3.81 -12.52
CA LEU A 9 3.16 2.98 -11.34
C LEU A 9 2.05 3.18 -10.31
N ALA A 10 1.64 4.44 -10.07
CA ALA A 10 0.52 4.75 -9.20
C ALA A 10 -0.81 4.17 -9.71
N TYR A 11 -1.09 4.24 -11.01
CA TYR A 11 -2.29 3.64 -11.61
C TYR A 11 -2.34 2.11 -11.47
N TRP A 12 -1.23 1.42 -11.74
CA TRP A 12 -1.20 -0.05 -11.60
C TRP A 12 -1.33 -0.50 -10.14
N PHE A 13 -0.68 0.23 -9.22
CA PHE A 13 -0.80 -0.05 -7.79
C PHE A 13 -2.23 0.16 -7.29
N THR A 14 -2.90 1.25 -7.68
CA THR A 14 -4.29 1.51 -7.28
C THR A 14 -5.26 0.51 -7.88
N ILE A 15 -5.07 0.09 -9.13
CA ILE A 15 -5.89 -0.97 -9.76
C ILE A 15 -5.72 -2.30 -9.02
N SER A 16 -4.47 -2.71 -8.76
CA SER A 16 -4.19 -3.97 -8.06
C SER A 16 -4.76 -3.96 -6.64
N MET A 17 -4.51 -2.89 -5.88
CA MET A 17 -5.01 -2.74 -4.51
C MET A 17 -6.53 -2.64 -4.47
N GLY A 18 -7.13 -1.94 -5.44
CA GLY A 18 -8.58 -1.86 -5.62
C GLY A 18 -9.22 -3.20 -5.88
N GLY A 19 -8.63 -4.03 -6.73
CA GLY A 19 -9.09 -5.38 -6.99
C GLY A 19 -9.09 -6.26 -5.73
N ILE A 20 -7.99 -6.22 -4.96
CA ILE A 20 -7.87 -7.01 -3.72
C ILE A 20 -8.90 -6.56 -2.68
N LEU A 21 -9.05 -5.25 -2.46
CA LEU A 21 -10.02 -4.70 -1.50
C LEU A 21 -11.46 -5.05 -1.88
N ALA A 22 -11.81 -4.95 -3.17
CA ALA A 22 -13.14 -5.30 -3.65
C ALA A 22 -13.45 -6.79 -3.46
N LEU A 23 -12.48 -7.67 -3.77
CA LEU A 23 -12.63 -9.12 -3.59
C LEU A 23 -12.77 -9.48 -2.11
N PHE A 24 -11.97 -8.87 -1.23
CA PHE A 24 -12.05 -9.08 0.20
C PHE A 24 -13.41 -8.61 0.77
N ALA A 25 -13.85 -7.41 0.40
CA ALA A 25 -15.15 -6.86 0.79
C ALA A 25 -16.31 -7.76 0.36
N LEU A 26 -16.28 -8.24 -0.89
CA LEU A 26 -17.31 -9.14 -1.44
C LEU A 26 -17.33 -10.49 -0.72
N THR A 27 -16.15 -11.02 -0.39
CA THR A 27 -16.01 -12.28 0.35
C THR A 27 -16.58 -12.16 1.77
N LEU A 28 -16.22 -11.10 2.50
CA LEU A 28 -16.75 -10.84 3.83
C LEU A 28 -18.27 -10.65 3.82
N TYR A 29 -18.79 -9.89 2.85
CA TYR A 29 -20.22 -9.69 2.68
C TYR A 29 -20.95 -11.04 2.47
N TYR A 30 -20.39 -11.91 1.63
CA TYR A 30 -20.95 -13.23 1.36
C TYR A 30 -20.96 -14.13 2.60
N ILE A 31 -19.87 -14.14 3.38
CA ILE A 31 -19.78 -14.90 4.63
C ILE A 31 -20.85 -14.44 5.62
N GLN A 32 -20.96 -13.13 5.85
CA GLN A 32 -21.92 -12.56 6.80
C GLN A 32 -23.37 -12.86 6.38
N LEU A 33 -23.67 -12.78 5.09
CA LEU A 33 -24.99 -13.13 4.55
C LEU A 33 -25.33 -14.60 4.80
N ARG A 34 -24.39 -15.52 4.49
CA ARG A 34 -24.59 -16.96 4.73
C ARG A 34 -24.82 -17.27 6.20
N GLU A 35 -24.04 -16.65 7.09
CA GLU A 35 -24.15 -16.87 8.53
C GLU A 35 -25.49 -16.40 9.07
N LYS A 36 -25.94 -15.19 8.73
CA LYS A 36 -27.26 -14.68 9.13
C LYS A 36 -28.41 -15.59 8.65
N ILE A 37 -28.36 -16.09 7.42
CA ILE A 37 -29.39 -17.01 6.90
C ILE A 37 -29.38 -18.34 7.67
N ARG A 38 -28.21 -18.91 7.98
CA ARG A 38 -28.12 -20.15 8.76
C ARG A 38 -28.74 -20.01 10.15
N VAL A 39 -28.49 -18.89 10.82
CA VAL A 39 -29.07 -18.60 12.15
C VAL A 39 -30.61 -18.54 12.07
N VAL A 40 -31.17 -17.92 11.02
CA VAL A 40 -32.63 -17.90 10.81
C VAL A 40 -33.18 -19.30 10.53
N ASP A 41 -32.51 -20.09 9.69
CA ASP A 41 -32.96 -21.44 9.36
C ASP A 41 -32.94 -22.36 10.60
N GLN A 42 -31.95 -22.18 11.50
CA GLN A 42 -31.91 -22.84 12.81
C GLN A 42 -33.02 -22.35 13.74
N ALA A 43 -33.26 -21.03 13.81
CA ALA A 43 -34.33 -20.45 14.61
C ALA A 43 -35.70 -21.00 14.18
N LEU A 44 -35.97 -21.02 12.87
CA LEU A 44 -37.20 -21.57 12.30
C LEU A 44 -37.39 -23.04 12.66
N TYR A 45 -36.34 -23.85 12.57
CA TYR A 45 -36.40 -25.27 12.91
C TYR A 45 -36.74 -25.46 14.39
N MET A 46 -36.04 -24.76 15.28
CA MET A 46 -36.24 -24.88 16.72
C MET A 46 -37.60 -24.33 17.17
N GLN A 47 -38.06 -23.21 16.60
CA GLN A 47 -39.41 -22.68 16.81
C GLN A 47 -40.47 -23.67 16.32
N SER A 48 -40.29 -24.27 15.15
CA SER A 48 -41.20 -25.29 14.65
C SER A 48 -41.29 -26.49 15.59
N LYS A 49 -40.14 -26.97 16.11
CA LYS A 49 -40.11 -28.05 17.11
C LYS A 49 -40.80 -27.67 18.41
N TYR A 50 -40.52 -26.48 18.93
CA TYR A 50 -41.18 -25.96 20.14
C TYR A 50 -42.70 -25.92 19.96
N VAL A 51 -43.15 -25.36 18.86
CA VAL A 51 -44.57 -25.27 18.49
C VAL A 51 -45.19 -26.66 18.44
N THR A 52 -44.63 -27.61 17.69
CA THR A 52 -45.15 -28.99 17.63
C THR A 52 -45.18 -29.70 18.99
N SER A 53 -44.23 -29.40 19.89
CA SER A 53 -44.18 -30.04 21.21
C SER A 53 -45.24 -29.53 22.20
N LYS A 54 -45.74 -28.30 21.99
CA LYS A 54 -46.75 -27.65 22.85
C LYS A 54 -48.17 -27.81 22.31
N THR A 55 -48.31 -28.26 21.08
CA THR A 55 -49.59 -28.53 20.45
C THR A 55 -50.13 -29.89 20.84
N LYS A 56 -51.39 -29.95 21.31
CA LYS A 56 -52.11 -31.21 21.51
C LYS A 56 -52.93 -31.53 20.28
N TYR A 57 -52.84 -32.78 19.84
CA TYR A 57 -53.59 -33.30 18.70
C TYR A 57 -54.71 -34.20 19.21
N GLN A 58 -55.95 -33.86 18.90
CA GLN A 58 -57.12 -34.68 19.19
C GLN A 58 -57.81 -35.05 17.88
N PHE A 59 -58.21 -36.31 17.75
CA PHE A 59 -58.99 -36.77 16.61
C PHE A 59 -60.46 -36.89 17.02
N GLN A 60 -61.32 -36.01 16.50
CA GLN A 60 -62.75 -35.98 16.82
C GLN A 60 -63.57 -35.75 15.53
N GLN A 61 -64.67 -36.48 15.36
CA GLN A 61 -65.58 -36.35 14.19
C GLN A 61 -64.85 -36.43 12.83
N GLU A 62 -63.99 -37.44 12.63
CA GLU A 62 -63.21 -37.66 11.40
C GLU A 62 -62.25 -36.52 11.00
N LYS A 63 -62.04 -35.53 11.88
CA LYS A 63 -61.15 -34.39 11.65
C LYS A 63 -60.13 -34.26 12.79
N TRP A 64 -58.92 -33.83 12.43
CA TRP A 64 -57.92 -33.44 13.42
C TRP A 64 -58.29 -32.08 14.00
N GLN A 65 -58.48 -32.03 15.31
CA GLN A 65 -58.59 -30.80 16.08
C GLN A 65 -57.25 -30.52 16.77
N ILE A 66 -56.81 -29.28 16.66
CA ILE A 66 -55.54 -28.80 17.19
C ILE A 66 -55.86 -27.91 18.38
N GLU A 67 -55.40 -28.30 19.57
CA GLU A 67 -55.52 -27.48 20.78
C GLU A 67 -54.14 -26.91 21.11
N ILE A 68 -53.97 -25.61 20.89
CA ILE A 68 -52.74 -24.89 21.22
C ILE A 68 -52.79 -24.46 22.68
N ARG A 69 -52.00 -25.12 23.55
CA ARG A 69 -51.85 -24.68 24.95
C ARG A 69 -50.66 -23.77 25.12
N ASP A 70 -50.92 -22.57 25.61
CA ASP A 70 -49.95 -21.69 26.27
C ASP A 70 -48.67 -21.45 25.44
N ILE A 71 -48.86 -21.14 24.15
CA ILE A 71 -47.77 -20.66 23.30
C ILE A 71 -47.51 -19.19 23.63
N SER A 72 -46.66 -18.93 24.62
CA SER A 72 -46.19 -17.57 24.87
C SER A 72 -45.19 -17.14 23.80
N LEU A 73 -45.40 -15.95 23.23
CA LEU A 73 -44.44 -15.30 22.31
C LEU A 73 -43.05 -15.13 22.95
N GLN A 74 -42.99 -15.10 24.29
CA GLN A 74 -41.77 -14.97 25.08
C GLN A 74 -40.95 -16.28 25.10
N GLY A 75 -41.61 -17.44 25.15
CA GLY A 75 -40.94 -18.75 25.01
C GLY A 75 -40.32 -18.97 23.62
N MET A 76 -40.88 -18.35 22.58
CA MET A 76 -40.29 -18.37 21.22
C MET A 76 -39.14 -17.39 21.00
N LYS A 77 -39.08 -16.31 21.79
CA LYS A 77 -37.99 -15.32 21.76
C LYS A 77 -36.76 -15.76 22.56
N ALA A 78 -36.95 -16.62 23.57
CA ALA A 78 -35.87 -17.07 24.47
C ALA A 78 -34.91 -18.12 23.86
N LEU A 79 -35.00 -18.42 22.56
CA LEU A 79 -34.06 -19.34 21.92
C LEU A 79 -32.67 -18.70 21.81
N PRO A 80 -31.60 -19.34 22.32
CA PRO A 80 -30.27 -18.75 22.39
C PRO A 80 -29.56 -18.84 21.04
N LEU A 81 -29.93 -17.95 20.12
CA LEU A 81 -29.37 -17.88 18.75
C LEU A 81 -28.73 -16.52 18.44
N GLY A 82 -28.56 -15.66 19.45
CA GLY A 82 -27.85 -14.38 19.31
C GLY A 82 -28.50 -13.37 18.35
N MET A 83 -29.76 -13.57 17.96
CA MET A 83 -30.49 -12.72 17.02
C MET A 83 -31.96 -12.59 17.42
N GLU A 84 -32.50 -11.38 17.42
CA GLU A 84 -33.94 -11.16 17.54
C GLU A 84 -34.62 -11.50 16.20
N VAL A 85 -35.34 -12.61 16.18
CA VAL A 85 -36.11 -13.03 15.01
C VAL A 85 -37.59 -12.77 15.27
N GLU A 86 -38.21 -11.90 14.48
CA GLU A 86 -39.63 -11.57 14.61
C GLU A 86 -40.47 -12.62 13.87
N LEU A 87 -41.36 -13.29 14.60
CA LEU A 87 -42.31 -14.24 14.05
C LEU A 87 -43.29 -13.51 13.12
N ALA A 88 -43.36 -13.92 11.85
CA ALA A 88 -44.30 -13.37 10.89
C ALA A 88 -45.68 -14.07 10.99
N TYR A 89 -45.67 -15.40 10.92
CA TYR A 89 -46.88 -16.22 11.08
C TYR A 89 -46.57 -17.69 11.35
N ILE A 90 -47.57 -18.41 11.85
CA ILE A 90 -47.61 -19.86 11.96
C ILE A 90 -48.91 -20.34 11.31
N ARG A 91 -48.84 -21.37 10.47
CA ARG A 91 -50.00 -22.00 9.82
C ARG A 91 -49.98 -23.49 10.00
N TRP A 92 -51.12 -24.05 10.36
CA TRP A 92 -51.37 -25.48 10.32
C TRP A 92 -52.25 -25.85 9.16
N TYR A 93 -51.88 -26.93 8.49
CA TYR A 93 -52.64 -27.52 7.41
C TYR A 93 -52.95 -28.98 7.75
N ASP A 94 -54.11 -29.46 7.33
CA ASP A 94 -54.42 -30.89 7.31
C ASP A 94 -53.62 -31.61 6.20
N ARG A 95 -53.86 -32.92 6.01
CA ARG A 95 -53.20 -33.71 4.96
C ARG A 95 -53.62 -33.30 3.55
N GLN A 96 -54.83 -32.75 3.41
CA GLN A 96 -55.43 -32.31 2.15
C GLN A 96 -54.98 -30.89 1.77
N GLY A 97 -54.31 -30.17 2.68
CA GLY A 97 -53.83 -28.81 2.47
C GLY A 97 -54.83 -27.72 2.87
N ASN A 98 -55.88 -28.05 3.61
CA ASN A 98 -56.80 -27.07 4.18
C ASN A 98 -56.18 -26.45 5.44
N LEU A 99 -56.28 -25.14 5.57
CA LEU A 99 -55.80 -24.40 6.72
C LEU A 99 -56.67 -24.71 7.95
N LEU A 100 -56.06 -25.27 8.98
CA LEU A 100 -56.70 -25.57 10.27
C LEU A 100 -56.63 -24.37 11.22
N GLU A 101 -55.46 -23.74 11.31
CA GLU A 101 -55.23 -22.62 12.22
C GLU A 101 -54.14 -21.68 11.68
N LEU A 102 -54.30 -20.38 11.95
CA LEU A 102 -53.36 -19.33 11.59
C LEU A 102 -53.09 -18.43 12.80
N ILE A 103 -51.83 -18.29 13.16
CA ILE A 103 -51.34 -17.30 14.11
C ILE A 103 -50.54 -16.26 13.33
N GLY A 104 -50.83 -14.97 13.53
CA GLY A 104 -50.19 -13.87 12.81
C GLY A 104 -51.02 -13.37 11.63
N LYS A 105 -50.38 -12.72 10.67
CA LYS A 105 -51.09 -12.11 9.53
C LYS A 105 -51.28 -13.10 8.39
N ASN A 106 -52.46 -13.10 7.79
CA ASN A 106 -52.75 -13.88 6.60
C ASN A 106 -52.00 -13.26 5.41
N THR A 107 -51.25 -14.08 4.67
CA THR A 107 -50.51 -13.66 3.47
C THR A 107 -50.78 -14.67 2.36
N THR A 108 -50.92 -14.15 1.14
CA THR A 108 -51.27 -14.91 -0.07
C THR A 108 -50.12 -15.86 -0.41
N ASN A 109 -50.20 -17.13 0.01
CA ASN A 109 -49.23 -18.13 -0.42
C ASN A 109 -49.91 -19.48 -0.64
N GLN A 110 -49.51 -20.15 -1.71
CA GLN A 110 -49.98 -21.48 -2.06
C GLN A 110 -49.28 -22.52 -1.18
N PHE A 111 -50.08 -23.33 -0.49
CA PHE A 111 -49.58 -24.43 0.31
C PHE A 111 -48.82 -25.44 -0.56
N GLN A 112 -47.58 -25.75 -0.17
CA GLN A 112 -46.75 -26.78 -0.81
C GLN A 112 -46.44 -27.87 0.23
N PRO A 113 -46.93 -29.11 0.07
CA PRO A 113 -46.77 -30.20 1.04
C PRO A 113 -45.37 -30.82 0.97
N ARG A 114 -44.31 -30.02 1.10
CA ARG A 114 -42.91 -30.48 1.08
C ARG A 114 -42.12 -29.84 2.20
N ALA A 115 -41.28 -30.65 2.85
CA ALA A 115 -40.32 -30.15 3.83
C ALA A 115 -39.25 -29.30 3.13
N GLN A 116 -39.28 -27.98 3.32
CA GLN A 116 -38.34 -27.06 2.69
C GLN A 116 -38.30 -25.71 3.40
N TYR A 117 -37.15 -25.03 3.28
CA TYR A 117 -37.02 -23.61 3.53
C TYR A 117 -37.31 -22.83 2.26
N LYS A 118 -38.08 -21.75 2.37
CA LYS A 118 -38.40 -20.87 1.24
C LYS A 118 -38.38 -19.41 1.68
N THR A 119 -37.77 -18.55 0.89
CA THR A 119 -37.89 -17.10 1.08
C THR A 119 -39.03 -16.61 0.22
N LEU A 120 -39.91 -15.81 0.79
CA LEU A 120 -41.14 -15.32 0.18
C LEU A 120 -41.23 -13.81 0.31
N ASP A 121 -41.87 -13.18 -0.67
CA ASP A 121 -42.36 -11.82 -0.57
C ASP A 121 -43.86 -11.87 -0.26
N PRO A 122 -44.29 -11.50 0.95
CA PRO A 122 -45.70 -11.50 1.34
C PRO A 122 -46.43 -10.22 0.90
N ASP A 123 -45.89 -9.41 -0.02
CA ASP A 123 -46.42 -8.10 -0.43
C ASP A 123 -46.60 -7.14 0.76
N ARG A 124 -45.56 -7.04 1.59
CA ARG A 124 -45.56 -6.20 2.80
C ARG A 124 -44.29 -5.37 2.89
N TYR A 125 -44.34 -4.28 3.64
CA TYR A 125 -43.18 -3.44 3.94
C TYR A 125 -42.71 -3.58 5.38
N CYS A 126 -41.41 -3.46 5.57
CA CYS A 126 -40.77 -3.30 6.87
C CYS A 126 -41.39 -2.11 7.64
N ARG A 127 -41.79 -2.32 8.89
CA ARG A 127 -42.45 -1.26 9.71
C ARG A 127 -41.55 -0.03 9.90
N GLU A 128 -40.24 -0.19 9.80
CA GLU A 128 -39.22 0.87 9.98
C GLU A 128 -38.40 1.16 8.70
N SER A 129 -38.81 0.67 7.52
CA SER A 129 -38.05 0.88 6.28
C SER A 129 -38.93 0.88 5.02
N LYS A 130 -38.43 1.47 3.93
CA LYS A 130 -39.05 1.41 2.59
C LYS A 130 -38.88 0.06 1.87
N TYR A 131 -38.18 -0.91 2.47
CA TYR A 131 -37.96 -2.21 1.86
C TYR A 131 -39.20 -3.13 1.99
N GLN A 132 -39.46 -3.91 0.94
CA GLN A 132 -40.36 -5.06 1.01
C GLN A 132 -39.82 -6.07 2.04
N GLU A 133 -40.69 -6.45 2.98
CA GLU A 133 -40.43 -7.39 4.04
C GLU A 133 -40.36 -8.80 3.46
N LEU A 134 -39.17 -9.31 3.21
CA LEU A 134 -39.03 -10.72 2.89
C LEU A 134 -39.25 -11.56 4.15
N VAL A 135 -39.90 -12.71 3.99
CA VAL A 135 -40.06 -13.70 5.07
C VAL A 135 -39.38 -14.99 4.70
N ARG A 136 -38.72 -15.61 5.68
CA ARG A 136 -38.17 -16.95 5.55
C ARG A 136 -39.15 -17.92 6.19
N GLN A 137 -39.67 -18.85 5.40
CA GLN A 137 -40.64 -19.86 5.83
C GLN A 137 -39.97 -21.24 5.87
N LEU A 138 -40.29 -22.02 6.89
CA LEU A 138 -40.03 -23.45 6.96
C LEU A 138 -41.36 -24.20 6.98
N THR A 139 -41.50 -25.19 6.09
CA THR A 139 -42.64 -26.12 6.08
C THR A 139 -42.16 -27.47 6.59
N LEU A 140 -42.87 -28.09 7.53
CA LEU A 140 -42.55 -29.42 8.07
C LEU A 140 -43.81 -30.28 8.19
N PRO A 141 -43.76 -31.57 7.82
CA PRO A 141 -44.82 -32.51 8.16
C PRO A 141 -44.87 -32.74 9.67
N VAL A 142 -46.08 -32.81 10.21
CA VAL A 142 -46.35 -33.09 11.62
C VAL A 142 -46.78 -34.55 11.75
N TYR A 143 -46.16 -35.29 12.67
CA TYR A 143 -46.43 -36.70 12.89
C TYR A 143 -47.05 -36.93 14.26
N TYR A 144 -48.06 -37.80 14.32
CA TYR A 144 -48.64 -38.34 15.55
C TYR A 144 -48.64 -39.86 15.45
N ASN A 145 -48.03 -40.56 16.41
CA ASN A 145 -47.85 -42.02 16.37
C ASN A 145 -47.32 -42.54 15.01
N GLN A 146 -46.28 -41.90 14.47
CA GLN A 146 -45.66 -42.21 13.17
C GLN A 146 -46.53 -41.95 11.92
N VAL A 147 -47.76 -41.45 12.08
CA VAL A 147 -48.64 -41.07 10.96
C VAL A 147 -48.55 -39.56 10.73
N ALA A 148 -48.33 -39.14 9.48
CA ALA A 148 -48.37 -37.73 9.11
C ALA A 148 -49.81 -37.20 9.18
N ILE A 149 -50.08 -36.30 10.13
CA ILE A 149 -51.42 -35.76 10.39
C ILE A 149 -51.68 -34.43 9.68
N GLY A 150 -50.63 -33.78 9.19
CA GLY A 150 -50.72 -32.48 8.52
C GLY A 150 -49.36 -31.83 8.36
N TYR A 151 -49.37 -30.51 8.13
CA TYR A 151 -48.15 -29.72 7.92
C TYR A 151 -48.17 -28.45 8.77
N LEU A 152 -47.00 -28.12 9.33
CA LEU A 152 -46.75 -26.88 10.04
C LEU A 152 -45.89 -25.97 9.17
N GLN A 153 -46.32 -24.73 8.99
CA GLN A 153 -45.51 -23.66 8.41
C GLN A 153 -45.19 -22.63 9.48
N VAL A 154 -43.93 -22.34 9.68
CA VAL A 154 -43.45 -21.25 10.53
C VAL A 154 -42.68 -20.27 9.66
N ALA A 155 -42.96 -18.98 9.79
CA ALA A 155 -42.27 -17.95 9.03
C ALA A 155 -41.76 -16.83 9.94
N ASN A 156 -40.55 -16.36 9.62
CA ASN A 156 -39.86 -15.30 10.32
C ASN A 156 -39.58 -14.13 9.37
N SER A 157 -39.70 -12.92 9.88
CA SER A 157 -39.36 -11.70 9.15
C SER A 157 -37.85 -11.60 8.96
N LEU A 158 -37.42 -11.30 7.73
CA LEU A 158 -36.03 -10.96 7.41
C LEU A 158 -35.77 -9.45 7.49
N CYS A 159 -36.74 -8.65 7.97
CA CYS A 159 -36.63 -7.20 7.98
C CYS A 159 -35.40 -6.68 8.74
N SER A 160 -35.13 -7.24 9.92
CA SER A 160 -33.94 -6.90 10.72
C SER A 160 -32.64 -7.20 9.96
N ILE A 161 -32.59 -8.33 9.25
CA ILE A 161 -31.44 -8.73 8.44
C ILE A 161 -31.27 -7.83 7.21
N GLN A 162 -32.35 -7.48 6.53
CA GLN A 162 -32.32 -6.54 5.41
C GLN A 162 -31.79 -5.17 5.84
N LYS A 163 -32.23 -4.67 7.01
CA LYS A 163 -31.76 -3.41 7.59
C LYS A 163 -30.27 -3.46 7.93
N ASP A 164 -29.82 -4.55 8.55
CA ASP A 164 -28.40 -4.76 8.85
C ASP A 164 -27.54 -4.84 7.59
N LEU A 165 -27.98 -5.62 6.58
CA LEU A 165 -27.27 -5.76 5.31
C LEU A 165 -27.17 -4.43 4.56
N ALA A 166 -28.23 -3.61 4.58
CA ALA A 166 -28.23 -2.29 3.97
C ALA A 166 -27.21 -1.36 4.64
N LYS A 167 -27.11 -1.39 5.97
CA LYS A 167 -26.05 -0.65 6.71
C LYS A 167 -24.66 -1.12 6.30
N THR A 168 -24.43 -2.44 6.25
CA THR A 168 -23.14 -3.01 5.82
C THR A 168 -22.81 -2.59 4.37
N GLN A 169 -23.77 -2.64 3.46
CA GLN A 169 -23.58 -2.21 2.07
C GLN A 169 -23.19 -0.73 1.98
N LEU A 170 -23.82 0.14 2.77
CA LEU A 170 -23.45 1.55 2.84
C LEU A 170 -22.01 1.74 3.33
N PHE A 171 -21.62 1.05 4.41
CA PHE A 171 -20.24 1.10 4.93
C PHE A 171 -19.23 0.61 3.90
N LEU A 172 -19.51 -0.46 3.15
CA LEU A 172 -18.63 -0.95 2.09
C LEU A 172 -18.58 0.03 0.91
N ALA A 173 -19.73 0.56 0.48
CA ALA A 173 -19.83 1.48 -0.65
C ALA A 173 -19.09 2.80 -0.40
N LEU A 174 -19.01 3.26 0.85
CA LEU A 174 -18.28 4.48 1.22
C LEU A 174 -16.84 4.19 1.67
N GLY A 175 -16.64 3.14 2.46
CA GLY A 175 -15.36 2.80 3.08
C GLY A 175 -14.32 2.30 2.09
N VAL A 176 -14.72 1.46 1.11
CA VAL A 176 -13.78 0.94 0.11
C VAL A 176 -13.22 2.06 -0.78
N PRO A 177 -14.03 2.95 -1.37
CA PRO A 177 -13.49 4.08 -2.13
C PRO A 177 -12.68 5.05 -1.28
N LEU A 178 -13.08 5.31 -0.03
CA LEU A 178 -12.35 6.21 0.87
C LEU A 178 -10.95 5.69 1.17
N THR A 179 -10.83 4.40 1.52
CA THR A 179 -9.53 3.76 1.79
C THR A 179 -8.65 3.69 0.54
N LEU A 180 -9.24 3.44 -0.63
CA LEU A 180 -8.52 3.51 -1.91
C LEU A 180 -8.02 4.92 -2.24
N GLY A 181 -8.84 5.94 -1.98
CA GLY A 181 -8.45 7.33 -2.17
C GLY A 181 -7.27 7.72 -1.27
N LEU A 182 -7.34 7.37 0.02
CA LEU A 182 -6.28 7.63 0.99
C LEU A 182 -4.98 6.92 0.62
N THR A 183 -5.04 5.63 0.31
CA THR A 183 -3.85 4.86 -0.10
C THR A 183 -3.24 5.39 -1.40
N GLY A 184 -4.06 5.79 -2.37
CA GLY A 184 -3.60 6.46 -3.59
C GLY A 184 -2.91 7.79 -3.33
N LEU A 185 -3.47 8.63 -2.45
CA LEU A 185 -2.86 9.92 -2.06
C LEU A 185 -1.52 9.73 -1.35
N VAL A 186 -1.47 8.81 -0.39
CA VAL A 186 -0.23 8.48 0.34
C VAL A 186 0.82 7.94 -0.62
N GLY A 187 0.46 6.99 -1.51
CA GLY A 187 1.37 6.47 -2.53
C GLY A 187 1.89 7.55 -3.49
N TRP A 188 1.03 8.50 -3.89
CA TRP A 188 1.43 9.62 -4.74
C TRP A 188 2.40 10.58 -4.04
N PHE A 189 2.20 10.83 -2.74
CA PHE A 189 3.06 11.68 -1.91
C PHE A 189 4.43 11.03 -1.67
N LEU A 190 4.46 9.80 -1.15
CA LEU A 190 5.71 9.06 -0.92
C LEU A 190 6.49 8.83 -2.21
N GLY A 191 5.81 8.50 -3.31
CA GLY A 191 6.46 8.35 -4.61
C GLY A 191 7.09 9.64 -5.13
N GLY A 192 6.59 10.82 -4.70
CA GLY A 192 7.24 12.10 -4.99
C GLY A 192 8.54 12.30 -4.20
N VAL A 193 8.49 12.02 -2.90
CA VAL A 193 9.65 12.14 -2.00
C VAL A 193 10.78 11.18 -2.41
N ALA A 194 10.45 9.93 -2.73
CA ALA A 194 11.43 8.92 -3.10
C ALA A 194 12.16 9.22 -4.43
N MET A 195 11.54 9.97 -5.35
CA MET A 195 12.13 10.26 -6.66
C MET A 195 13.10 11.43 -6.66
N LYS A 196 12.97 12.35 -5.70
CA LYS A 196 13.80 13.56 -5.60
C LYS A 196 15.31 13.27 -5.60
N PRO A 197 15.85 12.37 -4.76
CA PRO A 197 17.29 12.09 -4.76
C PRO A 197 17.79 11.48 -6.07
N SER A 198 16.99 10.62 -6.73
CA SER A 198 17.38 10.06 -8.02
C SER A 198 17.41 11.11 -9.14
N GLN A 199 16.50 12.10 -9.09
CA GLN A 199 16.50 13.19 -10.05
C GLN A 199 17.69 14.11 -9.83
N GLU A 200 17.98 14.48 -8.58
CA GLU A 200 19.17 15.29 -8.23
C GLU A 200 20.47 14.60 -8.68
N ALA A 201 20.62 13.29 -8.39
CA ALA A 201 21.77 12.51 -8.83
C ALA A 201 21.89 12.44 -10.36
N TYR A 202 20.78 12.32 -11.07
CA TYR A 202 20.78 12.28 -12.53
C TYR A 202 21.16 13.63 -13.15
N GLU A 203 20.62 14.73 -12.64
CA GLU A 203 20.96 16.09 -13.08
C GLU A 203 22.43 16.43 -12.79
N GLN A 204 22.96 15.94 -11.67
CA GLN A 204 24.37 16.08 -11.31
C GLN A 204 25.28 15.27 -12.25
N LEU A 205 24.92 14.01 -12.56
CA LEU A 205 25.64 13.20 -13.53
C LEU A 205 25.66 13.84 -14.93
N GLN A 206 24.54 14.43 -15.36
CA GLN A 206 24.47 15.15 -16.63
C GLN A 206 25.41 16.36 -16.66
N ARG A 207 25.42 17.18 -15.60
CA ARG A 207 26.33 18.33 -15.46
C ARG A 207 27.80 17.88 -15.47
N PHE A 208 28.15 16.90 -14.65
CA PHE A 208 29.50 16.33 -14.62
C PHE A 208 29.96 15.84 -15.99
N THR A 209 29.10 15.11 -16.70
CA THR A 209 29.43 14.58 -18.04
C THR A 209 29.63 15.71 -19.06
N ALA A 210 28.81 16.75 -19.00
CA ALA A 210 28.93 17.92 -19.86
C ALA A 210 30.24 18.68 -19.57
N ASP A 211 30.51 18.98 -18.30
CA ASP A 211 31.70 19.73 -17.88
C ASP A 211 32.99 18.97 -18.22
N ALA A 212 33.04 17.67 -17.91
CA ALA A 212 34.15 16.81 -18.28
C ALA A 212 34.39 16.81 -19.81
N SER A 213 33.32 16.76 -20.61
CA SER A 213 33.44 16.79 -22.07
C SER A 213 34.00 18.11 -22.60
N HIS A 214 33.64 19.23 -21.97
CA HIS A 214 34.15 20.55 -22.32
C HIS A 214 35.62 20.73 -21.92
N GLU A 215 35.96 20.39 -20.68
CA GLU A 215 37.31 20.51 -20.14
C GLU A 215 38.32 19.57 -20.82
N LEU A 216 37.88 18.38 -21.28
CA LEU A 216 38.76 17.43 -21.98
C LEU A 216 38.98 17.79 -23.46
N ARG A 217 38.10 18.58 -24.08
CA ARG A 217 38.22 18.92 -25.52
C ARG A 217 39.45 19.76 -25.80
N ALA A 218 39.72 20.76 -24.96
CA ALA A 218 40.85 21.67 -25.12
C ALA A 218 42.22 20.94 -25.07
N PRO A 219 42.54 20.14 -24.05
CA PRO A 219 43.82 19.42 -23.99
C PRO A 219 43.96 18.37 -25.10
N ILE A 220 42.88 17.66 -25.45
CA ILE A 220 42.91 16.71 -26.58
C ILE A 220 43.25 17.44 -27.89
N SER A 221 42.66 18.60 -28.12
CA SER A 221 42.95 19.42 -29.31
C SER A 221 44.39 19.92 -29.32
N ALA A 222 44.94 20.30 -28.16
CA ALA A 222 46.33 20.75 -28.02
C ALA A 222 47.34 19.61 -28.23
N ILE A 223 47.04 18.39 -27.75
CA ILE A 223 47.84 17.19 -28.02
C ILE A 223 47.84 16.89 -29.51
N LEU A 224 46.65 16.86 -30.14
CA LEU A 224 46.51 16.59 -31.56
C LEU A 224 47.27 17.61 -32.42
N SER A 225 47.15 18.90 -32.10
CA SER A 225 47.88 19.97 -32.80
C SER A 225 49.40 19.81 -32.71
N ASN A 226 49.94 19.54 -31.50
CA ASN A 226 51.39 19.32 -31.35
C ASN A 226 51.87 18.08 -32.11
N ALA A 227 51.07 17.01 -32.15
CA ALA A 227 51.38 15.81 -32.92
C ALA A 227 51.34 16.07 -34.43
N GLN A 228 50.31 16.75 -34.93
CA GLN A 228 50.17 17.09 -36.35
C GLN A 228 51.30 17.99 -36.84
N VAL A 229 51.66 19.01 -36.08
CA VAL A 229 52.79 19.88 -36.43
C VAL A 229 54.09 19.08 -36.43
N GLY A 230 54.31 18.19 -35.44
CA GLY A 230 55.47 17.31 -35.41
C GLY A 230 55.56 16.37 -36.62
N LEU A 231 54.43 15.87 -37.15
CA LEU A 231 54.37 15.05 -38.35
C LEU A 231 54.67 15.83 -39.65
N LEU A 232 54.42 17.14 -39.66
CA LEU A 232 54.64 18.03 -40.82
C LEU A 232 56.03 18.69 -40.79
N SER A 233 56.76 18.62 -39.68
CA SER A 233 58.08 19.26 -39.52
C SER A 233 59.14 18.61 -40.43
N PRO A 234 59.95 19.39 -41.17
CA PRO A 234 61.05 18.86 -41.98
C PRO A 234 62.10 18.15 -41.13
N ALA A 235 62.70 17.07 -41.65
CA ALA A 235 63.66 16.22 -40.93
C ALA A 235 64.98 16.91 -40.49
N ASN A 236 65.19 18.18 -40.85
CA ASN A 236 66.45 18.90 -40.67
C ASN A 236 66.54 19.73 -39.37
N ASP A 237 65.50 19.77 -38.54
CA ASP A 237 65.57 20.39 -37.20
C ASP A 237 65.58 19.30 -36.10
N PRO A 238 66.76 18.95 -35.56
CA PRO A 238 66.88 17.86 -34.59
C PRO A 238 66.23 18.13 -33.22
N ASN A 239 65.92 19.40 -32.88
CA ASN A 239 65.37 19.76 -31.57
C ASN A 239 63.84 19.86 -31.55
N GLN A 240 63.22 20.16 -32.70
CA GLN A 240 61.76 20.30 -32.83
C GLN A 240 60.95 19.06 -32.41
N PRO A 241 61.29 17.83 -32.81
CA PRO A 241 60.52 16.63 -32.45
C PRO A 241 60.48 16.40 -30.94
N ARG A 242 61.63 16.60 -30.27
CA ARG A 242 61.75 16.42 -28.83
C ARG A 242 60.91 17.43 -28.06
N GLN A 243 60.96 18.71 -28.43
CA GLN A 243 60.21 19.75 -27.74
C GLN A 243 58.68 19.57 -27.91
N ARG A 244 58.22 19.06 -29.05
CA ARG A 244 56.80 18.70 -29.26
C ARG A 244 56.37 17.54 -28.38
N LEU A 245 57.19 16.50 -28.25
CA LEU A 245 56.93 15.39 -27.35
C LEU A 245 56.90 15.85 -25.88
N GLU A 246 57.82 16.73 -25.48
CA GLU A 246 57.84 17.33 -24.14
C GLU A 246 56.56 18.15 -23.86
N ASN A 247 56.05 18.89 -24.85
CA ASN A 247 54.75 19.58 -24.76
C ASN A 247 53.59 18.60 -24.61
N ILE A 248 53.54 17.52 -25.39
CA ILE A 248 52.49 16.48 -25.28
C ILE A 248 52.52 15.84 -23.89
N VAL A 249 53.71 15.50 -23.38
CA VAL A 249 53.88 14.96 -22.02
C VAL A 249 53.36 15.94 -20.98
N THR A 250 53.68 17.23 -21.11
CA THR A 250 53.23 18.28 -20.19
C THR A 250 51.70 18.43 -20.20
N ILE A 251 51.09 18.51 -21.39
CA ILE A 251 49.63 18.59 -21.53
C ILE A 251 48.95 17.35 -20.95
N THR A 252 49.51 16.15 -21.21
CA THR A 252 48.96 14.89 -20.69
C THR A 252 49.03 14.82 -19.16
N LYS A 253 50.14 15.26 -18.55
CA LYS A 253 50.26 15.36 -17.09
C LYS A 253 49.23 16.32 -16.49
N SER A 254 49.06 17.50 -17.10
CA SER A 254 48.04 18.47 -16.67
C SER A 254 46.62 17.91 -16.80
N THR A 255 46.31 17.26 -17.92
CA THR A 255 45.01 16.62 -18.18
C THR A 255 44.73 15.50 -17.17
N SER A 256 45.74 14.68 -16.85
CA SER A 256 45.62 13.64 -15.82
C SER A 256 45.31 14.26 -14.45
N SER A 257 45.93 15.39 -14.10
CA SER A 257 45.62 16.10 -12.85
C SER A 257 44.19 16.65 -12.86
N LEU A 258 43.71 17.17 -13.99
CA LEU A 258 42.34 17.67 -14.13
C LEU A 258 41.31 16.54 -13.96
N ILE A 259 41.54 15.39 -14.59
CA ILE A 259 40.69 14.20 -14.44
C ILE A 259 40.66 13.74 -12.97
N SER A 260 41.82 13.67 -12.31
CA SER A 260 41.89 13.31 -10.89
C SER A 260 41.12 14.30 -10.01
N ASN A 261 41.20 15.61 -10.28
CA ASN A 261 40.46 16.63 -9.54
C ASN A 261 38.95 16.52 -9.79
N LEU A 262 38.51 16.27 -11.02
CA LEU A 262 37.09 16.04 -11.34
C LEU A 262 36.54 14.81 -10.63
N LEU A 263 37.28 13.69 -10.63
CA LEU A 263 36.89 12.47 -9.93
C LEU A 263 36.87 12.66 -8.41
N PHE A 264 37.81 13.43 -7.86
CA PHE A 264 37.81 13.79 -6.45
C PHE A 264 36.57 14.59 -6.08
N LEU A 265 36.23 15.61 -6.87
CA LEU A 265 35.02 16.41 -6.65
C LEU A 265 33.77 15.53 -6.73
N ALA A 266 33.61 14.72 -7.79
CA ALA A 266 32.44 13.87 -7.98
C ALA A 266 32.23 12.85 -6.83
N ARG A 267 33.32 12.38 -6.19
CA ARG A 267 33.23 11.48 -5.02
C ARG A 267 32.81 12.18 -3.74
N HIS A 268 33.01 13.49 -3.65
CA HIS A 268 32.76 14.27 -2.44
C HIS A 268 31.66 15.32 -2.63
N GLU A 269 30.93 15.22 -3.74
CA GLU A 269 29.82 16.11 -4.06
C GLU A 269 28.54 15.56 -3.40
N GLY A 270 28.28 16.02 -2.18
CA GLY A 270 27.15 15.59 -1.34
C GLY A 270 27.26 16.13 0.09
N ARG A 271 26.33 15.73 0.98
CA ARG A 271 26.52 15.95 2.42
C ARG A 271 27.50 14.91 2.94
N LEU A 272 28.57 15.37 3.61
CA LEU A 272 29.43 14.49 4.39
C LEU A 272 28.58 13.79 5.45
N ASN A 273 28.61 12.46 5.48
CA ASN A 273 27.93 11.73 6.52
C ASN A 273 28.68 11.98 7.83
N PRO A 274 28.01 12.29 8.96
CA PRO A 274 28.70 12.55 10.22
C PRO A 274 29.59 11.39 10.68
N ASP A 275 29.27 10.16 10.25
CA ASP A 275 30.04 8.95 10.55
C ASP A 275 31.39 8.89 9.80
N ASP A 276 31.55 9.65 8.71
CA ASP A 276 32.78 9.69 7.91
C ASP A 276 33.75 10.78 8.40
N LEU A 277 33.38 11.55 9.43
CA LEU A 277 34.22 12.62 9.99
C LEU A 277 35.13 12.06 11.09
N GLU A 278 36.41 12.39 11.00
CA GLU A 278 37.40 12.00 11.98
C GLU A 278 37.79 13.17 12.89
N ALA A 279 38.16 12.85 14.13
CA ALA A 279 38.76 13.81 15.04
C ALA A 279 40.20 14.12 14.61
N ILE A 280 40.43 15.31 14.07
CA ILE A 280 41.72 15.75 13.53
C ILE A 280 42.33 16.79 14.47
N ASP A 281 43.54 16.51 14.97
CA ASP A 281 44.38 17.52 15.59
C ASP A 281 44.97 18.45 14.52
N LEU A 282 44.45 19.67 14.47
CA LEU A 282 44.80 20.65 13.46
C LEU A 282 46.27 21.07 13.54
N HIS A 283 46.87 21.07 14.74
CA HIS A 283 48.26 21.46 14.93
C HIS A 283 49.21 20.47 14.26
N ILE A 284 49.02 19.17 14.54
CA ILE A 284 49.82 18.08 13.94
C ILE A 284 49.58 18.03 12.43
N PHE A 285 48.33 18.16 11.99
CA PHE A 285 47.97 18.14 10.58
C PHE A 285 48.65 19.29 9.80
N LEU A 286 48.56 20.52 10.27
CA LEU A 286 49.16 21.69 9.62
C LEU A 286 50.70 21.64 9.62
N GLN A 287 51.34 21.13 10.69
CA GLN A 287 52.79 20.91 10.69
C GLN A 287 53.20 19.92 9.59
N SER A 288 52.48 18.80 9.45
CA SER A 288 52.77 17.81 8.42
C SER A 288 52.61 18.36 6.99
N LEU A 289 51.65 19.27 6.79
CA LEU A 289 51.45 19.93 5.50
C LEU A 289 52.53 20.98 5.23
N ARG A 290 52.92 21.79 6.22
CA ARG A 290 54.04 22.73 6.11
C ARG A 290 55.28 22.02 5.59
N ASP A 291 55.64 20.88 6.17
CA ASP A 291 56.87 20.16 5.79
C ASP A 291 56.82 19.67 4.34
N LYS A 292 55.64 19.22 3.87
CA LYS A 292 55.42 18.85 2.46
C LYS A 292 55.52 20.06 1.53
N PHE A 293 54.91 21.20 1.87
CA PHE A 293 54.90 22.39 1.02
C PHE A 293 56.22 23.17 1.06
N LYS A 294 57.04 23.02 2.10
CA LYS A 294 58.36 23.66 2.19
C LYS A 294 59.29 23.24 1.05
N ILE A 295 59.24 21.97 0.66
CA ILE A 295 60.01 21.43 -0.48
C ILE A 295 59.59 22.15 -1.78
N LEU A 296 58.28 22.19 -2.05
CA LEU A 296 57.72 22.86 -3.23
C LEU A 296 57.99 24.37 -3.25
N ALA A 297 57.95 25.03 -2.09
CA ALA A 297 58.23 26.45 -1.96
C ALA A 297 59.72 26.75 -2.26
N THR A 298 60.63 25.89 -1.81
CA THR A 298 62.07 26.02 -2.07
C THR A 298 62.38 25.87 -3.56
N GLU A 299 61.75 24.90 -4.24
CA GLU A 299 61.88 24.73 -5.70
C GLU A 299 61.38 25.95 -6.49
N LYS A 300 60.41 26.69 -5.95
CA LYS A 300 59.84 27.90 -6.56
C LYS A 300 60.42 29.21 -6.03
N ASN A 301 61.45 29.18 -5.19
CA ASN A 301 62.03 30.35 -4.50
C ASN A 301 60.99 31.20 -3.73
N LEU A 302 60.00 30.56 -3.11
CA LEU A 302 58.97 31.20 -2.30
C LEU A 302 59.25 31.05 -0.81
N ASN A 303 59.00 32.11 -0.03
CA ASN A 303 59.09 32.07 1.42
C ASN A 303 57.74 31.64 2.03
N LEU A 304 57.71 30.45 2.63
CA LEU A 304 56.54 29.95 3.38
C LEU A 304 56.71 30.30 4.87
N THR A 305 55.89 31.23 5.37
CA THR A 305 55.80 31.55 6.80
C THR A 305 54.59 30.88 7.43
N THR A 306 54.72 30.41 8.68
CA THR A 306 53.64 29.75 9.42
C THR A 306 53.53 30.34 10.81
N ASP A 307 52.32 30.75 11.20
CA ASP A 307 51.98 31.15 12.56
C ASP A 307 50.88 30.21 13.07
N PHE A 308 51.25 29.28 13.95
CA PHE A 308 50.35 28.25 14.46
C PHE A 308 50.14 28.46 15.96
N ALA A 309 48.89 28.40 16.42
CA ALA A 309 48.58 28.41 17.85
C ALA A 309 49.18 27.18 18.56
N THR A 310 49.66 27.38 19.79
CA THR A 310 50.33 26.34 20.60
C THR A 310 49.35 25.33 21.22
N SER A 311 48.06 25.65 21.28
CA SER A 311 47.04 24.74 21.82
C SER A 311 46.55 23.74 20.77
N ALA A 312 46.35 22.48 21.17
CA ALA A 312 45.71 21.47 20.34
C ALA A 312 44.27 21.88 20.02
N ILE A 313 43.97 22.04 18.73
CA ILE A 313 42.62 22.33 18.24
C ILE A 313 42.13 21.06 17.55
N ILE A 314 41.16 20.38 18.18
CA ILE A 314 40.54 19.19 17.61
C ILE A 314 39.31 19.62 16.83
N ILE A 315 39.27 19.26 15.54
CA ILE A 315 38.11 19.47 14.68
C ILE A 315 37.56 18.12 14.20
N GLN A 316 36.27 18.09 13.89
CA GLN A 316 35.65 16.96 13.17
C GLN A 316 35.67 17.28 11.68
N GLY A 317 36.37 16.46 10.89
CA GLY A 317 36.57 16.75 9.48
C GLY A 317 37.04 15.53 8.69
N ASP A 318 36.88 15.61 7.38
CA ASP A 318 37.52 14.68 6.45
C ASP A 318 38.96 15.16 6.17
N ARG A 319 39.92 14.29 6.43
CA ARG A 319 41.35 14.61 6.31
C ARG A 319 41.78 14.89 4.87
N GLU A 320 41.24 14.16 3.90
CA GLU A 320 41.58 14.32 2.48
C GLU A 320 41.02 15.64 1.92
N LEU A 321 39.78 15.97 2.27
CA LEU A 321 39.14 17.22 1.88
C LEU A 321 39.83 18.45 2.46
N LEU A 322 40.20 18.41 3.75
CA LEU A 322 40.97 19.49 4.38
C LEU A 322 42.34 19.66 3.72
N GLN A 323 43.01 18.55 3.40
CA GLN A 323 44.31 18.58 2.71
C GLN A 323 44.17 19.18 1.31
N GLN A 324 43.15 18.79 0.55
CA GLN A 324 42.89 19.35 -0.78
C GLN A 324 42.51 20.84 -0.71
N ALA A 325 41.70 21.26 0.26
CA ALA A 325 41.34 22.66 0.44
C ALA A 325 42.57 23.54 0.74
N LEU A 326 43.43 23.10 1.67
CA LEU A 326 44.69 23.78 1.98
C LEU A 326 45.64 23.77 0.78
N LYS A 327 45.74 22.66 0.06
CA LYS A 327 46.51 22.59 -1.18
C LYS A 327 46.01 23.61 -2.20
N ASN A 328 44.71 23.74 -2.40
CA ASN A 328 44.13 24.70 -3.33
C ASN A 328 44.39 26.16 -2.92
N LEU A 329 44.44 26.47 -1.62
CA LEU A 329 44.75 27.81 -1.10
C LEU A 329 46.24 28.17 -1.18
N ILE A 330 47.11 27.19 -0.93
CA ILE A 330 48.57 27.40 -0.85
C ILE A 330 49.20 27.36 -2.25
N THR A 331 48.64 26.55 -3.17
CA THR A 331 49.17 26.47 -4.53
C THR A 331 48.73 27.71 -5.30
N PRO A 332 49.66 28.57 -5.80
CA PRO A 332 49.27 29.72 -6.58
C PRO A 332 48.55 29.27 -7.85
N ILE A 333 47.43 29.91 -8.18
CA ILE A 333 46.84 29.81 -9.53
C ILE A 333 47.88 30.39 -10.49
N PRO A 334 48.36 29.65 -11.51
CA PRO A 334 49.13 30.27 -12.57
C PRO A 334 48.18 31.23 -13.30
N LEU A 335 48.37 32.53 -13.10
CA LEU A 335 47.73 33.60 -13.89
C LEU A 335 48.23 33.55 -15.33
#